data_AF-A0A2B4SY83-F1
#
_entry.id   AF-A0A2B4SY83-F1
#
_cell.length_a   1.000
_cell.length_b   1.000
_cell.length_c   1.000
_cell.angle_alpha   90.00
_cell.angle_beta   90.00
_cell.angle_gamma   90.00
#
_symmetry.space_group_name_H-M   'P 1'
#
loop_
_entity.id
_entity.type
_entity.pdbx_description
1 polymer ?
#
loop_
_entity_poly.entity_id
_entity_poly.type
_entity_poly.pdbx_seq_one_letter_code
_entity_poly.pdbx_strand_id
1 'polypeptide(L)'
;MATPTSTVSWNISSSSLMDTSTQSSPTPTIGFDVDSYEQAYKTALAILFSGVIFFGVLLNSIIVFTVYRRPEMRTPCNLLIVNIAVGDLAVASLGAPLRIIEVFVGWPFGNFLCSVLLPILEMFVTVSVVTHTTIALERFRAIVRPLKTRLSVSNTKLVIFAIWPACYVTSALPIAPILKVQEIDGLDRCYPQWPFDLYRPIYQVYLVAFFIAVPLVIQTMAYFKIMKALQNRLTPMCALDRDALSRALQNQKRRRIIKTLAIMVFAFQVCYIPRGVMLMCRDFQRCSCLQMFCR
;
A
#
# COMPACT_ATOMS: atom_id res chain seq x y z
N MET A 1 1.63 -83.89 -9.76
CA MET A 1 1.89 -82.44 -9.91
C MET A 1 0.61 -81.79 -10.42
N ALA A 2 0.09 -80.82 -9.67
CA ALA A 2 -1.07 -79.97 -9.98
C ALA A 2 -0.78 -79.10 -11.23
N THR A 3 -1.70 -78.56 -12.03
CA THR A 3 -3.02 -77.90 -11.81
C THR A 3 -3.86 -77.90 -13.12
N PRO A 4 -5.17 -77.62 -13.08
CA PRO A 4 -5.98 -77.30 -14.27
C PRO A 4 -6.30 -75.80 -14.37
N THR A 5 -6.43 -75.27 -15.59
CA THR A 5 -7.08 -73.97 -15.86
C THR A 5 -8.06 -74.12 -17.02
N SER A 6 -9.34 -73.87 -16.72
CA SER A 6 -10.44 -73.79 -17.70
C SER A 6 -10.62 -72.33 -18.15
N THR A 7 -10.53 -72.10 -19.45
CA THR A 7 -10.96 -70.86 -20.11
C THR A 7 -12.38 -71.04 -20.67
N VAL A 8 -13.25 -70.06 -20.43
CA VAL A 8 -14.59 -69.96 -21.05
C VAL A 8 -14.58 -68.73 -21.96
N SER A 9 -14.84 -68.96 -23.24
CA SER A 9 -15.15 -68.00 -24.28
C SER A 9 -16.66 -67.96 -24.51
N TRP A 10 -17.20 -66.85 -25.03
CA TRP A 10 -18.12 -66.84 -26.19
C TRP A 10 -18.22 -65.45 -26.80
N ASN A 11 -18.28 -65.45 -28.13
CA ASN A 11 -18.24 -64.35 -29.07
C ASN A 11 -19.63 -64.25 -29.71
N ILE A 12 -20.26 -63.07 -29.86
CA ILE A 12 -21.49 -62.94 -30.64
C ILE A 12 -21.49 -61.62 -31.45
N SER A 13 -21.91 -61.81 -32.70
CA SER A 13 -21.90 -61.00 -33.91
C SER A 13 -22.68 -59.68 -33.89
N SER A 14 -22.26 -58.78 -34.78
CA SER A 14 -22.89 -57.51 -35.15
C SER A 14 -24.02 -57.68 -36.17
N SER A 15 -25.14 -56.98 -35.98
CA SER A 15 -25.71 -56.04 -36.98
C SER A 15 -27.10 -55.51 -36.59
N SER A 16 -27.30 -54.23 -36.94
CA SER A 16 -28.56 -53.55 -37.31
C SER A 16 -29.19 -52.51 -36.34
N LEU A 17 -29.10 -51.25 -36.81
CA LEU A 17 -30.16 -50.23 -36.97
C LEU A 17 -30.22 -48.99 -36.05
N MET A 18 -30.15 -47.85 -36.76
CA MET A 18 -30.74 -46.52 -36.54
C MET A 18 -29.99 -45.51 -35.66
N ASP A 19 -29.14 -44.72 -36.32
CA ASP A 19 -28.76 -43.37 -35.93
C ASP A 19 -30.01 -42.48 -35.79
N THR A 20 -30.29 -42.01 -34.58
CA THR A 20 -31.14 -40.84 -34.36
C THR A 20 -30.28 -39.73 -33.77
N SER A 21 -30.05 -38.72 -34.58
CA SER A 21 -29.34 -37.50 -34.26
C SER A 21 -30.06 -36.68 -33.18
N THR A 22 -29.68 -36.83 -31.92
CA THR A 22 -29.90 -35.77 -30.92
C THR A 22 -28.75 -34.78 -30.97
N GLN A 23 -28.89 -33.76 -31.83
CA GLN A 23 -28.12 -32.53 -31.70
C GLN A 23 -28.49 -31.87 -30.36
N SER A 24 -27.63 -32.01 -29.35
CA SER A 24 -27.64 -31.10 -28.21
C SER A 24 -27.10 -29.75 -28.70
N SER A 25 -27.99 -28.78 -28.89
CA SER A 25 -27.62 -27.39 -29.12
C SER A 25 -26.67 -26.92 -28.01
N PRO A 26 -25.57 -26.20 -28.31
CA PRO A 26 -24.74 -25.64 -27.27
C PRO A 26 -25.54 -24.54 -26.58
N THR A 27 -25.82 -24.72 -25.30
CA THR A 27 -26.24 -23.64 -24.41
C THR A 27 -25.24 -22.49 -24.57
N PRO A 28 -25.66 -21.24 -24.83
CA PRO A 28 -24.73 -20.13 -24.93
C PRO A 28 -24.19 -19.87 -23.52
N THR A 29 -23.07 -20.49 -23.18
CA THR A 29 -22.25 -20.04 -22.08
C THR A 29 -21.84 -18.63 -22.48
N ILE A 30 -22.35 -17.61 -21.77
CA ILE A 30 -21.73 -16.29 -21.76
C ILE A 30 -20.35 -16.51 -21.12
N GLY A 31 -19.40 -16.97 -21.94
CA GLY A 31 -18.00 -16.99 -21.61
C GLY A 31 -17.58 -15.54 -21.55
N PHE A 32 -17.70 -14.95 -20.37
CA PHE A 32 -16.99 -13.72 -20.07
C PHE A 32 -15.52 -14.01 -20.37
N ASP A 33 -14.92 -13.26 -21.28
CA ASP A 33 -13.60 -13.55 -21.87
C ASP A 33 -12.51 -13.33 -20.80
N VAL A 34 -12.34 -14.31 -19.92
CA VAL A 34 -11.48 -14.23 -18.71
C VAL A 34 -10.04 -13.93 -19.10
N ASP A 35 -9.57 -14.52 -20.19
CA ASP A 35 -8.21 -14.33 -20.70
C ASP A 35 -7.99 -12.89 -21.23
N SER A 36 -9.00 -12.33 -21.89
CA SER A 36 -8.98 -10.94 -22.36
C SER A 36 -8.96 -9.94 -21.20
N TYR A 37 -9.74 -10.20 -20.14
CA TYR A 37 -9.74 -9.40 -18.92
C TYR A 37 -8.39 -9.48 -18.18
N GLU A 38 -7.81 -10.68 -18.05
CA GLU A 38 -6.52 -10.87 -17.38
C GLU A 38 -5.39 -10.14 -18.11
N GLN A 39 -5.33 -10.23 -19.44
CA GLN A 39 -4.33 -9.50 -20.23
C GLN A 39 -4.49 -7.99 -20.15
N ALA A 40 -5.73 -7.49 -20.20
CA ALA A 40 -6.00 -6.06 -20.02
C ALA A 40 -5.56 -5.57 -18.64
N TYR A 41 -5.83 -6.35 -17.59
CA TYR A 41 -5.40 -6.06 -16.22
C TYR A 41 -3.88 -6.03 -16.08
N LYS A 42 -3.18 -7.05 -16.58
CA LYS A 42 -1.70 -7.12 -16.54
C LYS A 42 -1.06 -5.96 -17.29
N THR A 43 -1.57 -5.64 -18.48
CA THR A 43 -1.10 -4.51 -19.29
C THR A 43 -1.32 -3.18 -18.58
N ALA A 44 -2.50 -2.96 -18.00
CA ALA A 44 -2.81 -1.75 -17.25
C ALA A 44 -1.88 -1.59 -16.03
N LEU A 45 -1.67 -2.67 -15.25
CA LEU A 45 -0.72 -2.64 -14.13
C LEU A 45 0.70 -2.32 -14.58
N ALA A 46 1.18 -2.93 -15.66
CA ALA A 46 2.52 -2.69 -16.19
C ALA A 46 2.72 -1.21 -16.55
N ILE A 47 1.75 -0.60 -17.25
CA ILE A 47 1.78 0.81 -17.61
C ILE A 47 1.80 1.69 -16.35
N LEU A 48 0.92 1.42 -15.38
CA LEU A 48 0.83 2.18 -14.14
C LEU A 48 2.11 2.10 -13.32
N PHE A 49 2.63 0.90 -13.07
CA PHE A 49 3.87 0.71 -12.32
C PHE A 49 5.09 1.27 -13.05
N SER A 50 5.13 1.21 -14.38
CA SER A 50 6.19 1.87 -15.17
C SER A 50 6.16 3.39 -14.99
N GLY A 51 4.97 3.99 -14.96
CA GLY A 51 4.80 5.40 -14.60
C GLY A 51 5.28 5.69 -13.17
N VAL A 52 4.92 4.86 -12.20
CA VAL A 52 5.39 4.99 -10.80
C VAL A 52 6.92 4.90 -10.71
N ILE A 53 7.55 4.00 -11.44
CA ILE A 53 9.02 3.90 -11.51
C ILE A 53 9.59 5.22 -12.05
N PHE A 54 9.15 5.66 -13.22
CA PHE A 54 9.70 6.85 -13.87
C PHE A 54 9.51 8.12 -13.03
N PHE A 55 8.26 8.44 -12.69
CA PHE A 55 7.96 9.67 -11.94
C PHE A 55 8.41 9.57 -10.48
N GLY A 56 8.26 8.41 -9.85
CA GLY A 56 8.66 8.17 -8.47
C GLY A 56 10.17 8.31 -8.29
N VAL A 57 10.97 7.74 -9.20
CA VAL A 57 12.43 7.90 -9.15
C VAL A 57 12.82 9.35 -9.43
N LEU A 58 12.28 9.95 -10.49
CA LEU A 58 12.64 11.31 -10.90
C LEU A 58 12.28 12.35 -9.82
N LEU A 59 11.02 12.40 -9.39
CA LEU A 59 10.51 13.44 -8.51
C LEU A 59 11.13 13.34 -7.10
N ASN A 60 11.24 12.13 -6.56
CA ASN A 60 11.82 11.96 -5.23
C ASN A 60 13.33 12.21 -5.24
N SER A 61 14.05 11.86 -6.32
CA SER A 61 15.46 12.21 -6.47
C SER A 61 15.68 13.72 -6.49
N ILE A 62 14.81 14.47 -7.19
CA ILE A 62 14.86 15.95 -7.21
C ILE A 62 14.66 16.52 -5.80
N ILE A 63 13.73 15.98 -5.01
CA ILE A 63 13.49 16.40 -3.62
C ILE A 63 14.75 16.19 -2.77
N VAL A 64 15.32 14.98 -2.80
CA VAL A 64 16.52 14.63 -2.04
C VAL A 64 17.69 15.53 -2.46
N PHE A 65 17.93 15.66 -3.77
CA PHE A 65 18.99 16.48 -4.33
C PHE A 65 18.87 17.95 -3.93
N THR A 66 17.66 18.52 -3.99
CA THR A 66 17.41 19.93 -3.67
C THR A 66 17.74 20.24 -2.21
N VAL A 67 17.28 19.40 -1.27
CA VAL A 67 17.55 19.60 0.16
C VAL A 67 19.00 19.32 0.51
N TYR A 68 19.63 18.34 -0.15
CA TYR A 68 21.04 18.06 0.01
C TYR A 68 21.90 19.23 -0.45
N ARG A 69 21.60 19.81 -1.63
CA ARG A 69 22.42 20.84 -2.26
C ARG A 69 22.30 22.21 -1.59
N ARG A 70 21.19 22.52 -0.91
CA ARG A 70 20.92 23.82 -0.27
C ARG A 70 20.93 23.71 1.26
N PRO A 71 22.03 24.06 1.95
CA PRO A 71 22.13 23.97 3.41
C PRO A 71 21.02 24.72 4.16
N GLU A 72 20.55 25.84 3.60
CA GLU A 72 19.49 26.69 4.15
C GLU A 72 18.14 25.96 4.21
N MET A 73 17.96 24.94 3.37
CA MET A 73 16.76 24.12 3.34
C MET A 73 16.80 22.96 4.35
N ARG A 74 17.89 22.74 5.10
CA ARG A 74 18.03 21.61 6.04
C ARG A 74 17.32 21.84 7.38
N THR A 75 16.05 22.23 7.30
CA THR A 75 15.16 22.42 8.45
C THR A 75 14.53 21.09 8.91
N PRO A 76 14.07 20.98 10.16
CA PRO A 76 13.38 19.79 10.68
C PRO A 76 12.32 19.21 9.74
N CYS A 77 11.40 20.04 9.25
CA CYS A 77 10.34 19.57 8.37
C CYS A 77 10.88 19.09 7.01
N ASN A 78 11.90 19.74 6.47
CA ASN A 78 12.46 19.34 5.18
C ASN A 78 13.26 18.05 5.28
N LEU A 79 13.88 17.76 6.43
CA LEU A 79 14.49 16.45 6.69
C LEU A 79 13.45 15.33 6.75
N LEU A 80 12.27 15.59 7.34
CA LEU A 80 11.16 14.63 7.31
C LEU A 80 10.62 14.42 5.88
N ILE A 81 10.59 15.48 5.06
CA ILE A 81 10.23 15.36 3.63
C ILE A 81 11.25 14.49 2.88
N VAL A 82 12.55 14.66 3.16
CA VAL A 82 13.60 13.78 2.60
C VAL A 82 13.40 12.33 3.07
N ASN A 83 13.01 12.09 4.32
CA ASN A 83 12.74 10.73 4.80
C ASN A 83 11.60 10.05 4.02
N ILE A 84 10.53 10.78 3.71
CA ILE A 84 9.46 10.28 2.81
C ILE A 84 10.03 9.99 1.42
N ALA A 85 10.76 10.94 0.83
CA ALA A 85 11.32 10.78 -0.51
C ALA A 85 12.25 9.55 -0.63
N VAL A 86 13.04 9.24 0.41
CA VAL A 86 13.87 8.03 0.46
C VAL A 86 13.02 6.76 0.48
N GLY A 87 11.94 6.73 1.28
CA GLY A 87 11.00 5.61 1.29
C GLY A 87 10.32 5.43 -0.07
N ASP A 88 9.85 6.51 -0.68
CA ASP A 88 9.18 6.48 -1.98
C ASP A 88 10.15 6.09 -3.11
N LEU A 89 11.43 6.50 -3.04
CA LEU A 89 12.47 6.00 -3.95
C LEU A 89 12.62 4.48 -3.84
N ALA A 90 12.63 3.93 -2.63
CA ALA A 90 12.75 2.49 -2.46
C ALA A 90 11.52 1.75 -2.99
N VAL A 91 10.31 2.26 -2.74
CA VAL A 91 9.07 1.70 -3.29
C VAL A 91 9.05 1.78 -4.82
N ALA A 92 9.48 2.90 -5.41
CA ALA A 92 9.51 3.08 -6.86
C ALA A 92 10.60 2.23 -7.54
N SER A 93 11.80 2.15 -6.97
CA SER A 93 12.95 1.45 -7.59
C SER A 93 12.98 -0.05 -7.33
N LEU A 94 12.37 -0.52 -6.24
CA LEU A 94 12.36 -1.94 -5.86
C LEU A 94 10.94 -2.50 -5.86
N GLY A 95 10.00 -1.82 -5.20
CA GLY A 95 8.63 -2.31 -5.04
C GLY A 95 7.88 -2.45 -6.36
N ALA A 96 7.85 -1.39 -7.18
CA ALA A 96 7.12 -1.41 -8.45
C ALA A 96 7.67 -2.44 -9.45
N PRO A 97 9.01 -2.58 -9.66
CA PRO A 97 9.55 -3.66 -10.48
C PRO A 97 9.21 -5.05 -9.96
N LEU A 98 9.32 -5.29 -8.64
CA LEU A 98 8.95 -6.57 -8.04
C LEU A 98 7.48 -6.91 -8.27
N ARG A 99 6.58 -5.92 -8.24
CA ARG A 99 5.16 -6.13 -8.56
C ARG A 99 4.93 -6.50 -10.02
N ILE A 100 5.65 -5.89 -10.94
CA ILE A 100 5.58 -6.28 -12.36
C ILE A 100 6.05 -7.73 -12.49
N ILE A 101 7.20 -8.09 -11.93
CA ILE A 101 7.74 -9.45 -12.00
C ILE A 101 6.74 -10.47 -11.42
N GLU A 102 6.18 -10.18 -10.25
CA GLU A 102 5.18 -11.03 -9.58
C GLU A 102 3.94 -11.30 -10.46
N VAL A 103 3.48 -10.30 -11.21
CA VAL A 103 2.27 -10.41 -12.06
C VAL A 103 2.53 -11.17 -13.37
N PHE A 104 3.71 -11.04 -13.96
CA PHE A 104 4.03 -11.65 -15.26
C PHE A 104 4.73 -13.01 -15.14
N VAL A 105 5.59 -13.18 -14.14
CA VAL A 105 6.49 -14.34 -14.00
C VAL A 105 6.29 -15.07 -12.66
N GLY A 106 5.56 -14.50 -11.72
CA GLY A 106 5.49 -15.00 -10.35
C GLY A 106 6.71 -14.57 -9.54
N TRP A 107 7.08 -15.35 -8.53
CA TRP A 107 8.15 -15.04 -7.58
C TRP A 107 9.39 -15.93 -7.81
N PRO A 108 10.32 -15.53 -8.71
CA PRO A 108 11.49 -16.34 -9.04
C PRO A 108 12.64 -16.23 -8.01
N PHE A 109 12.49 -15.38 -6.98
CA PHE A 109 13.60 -15.01 -6.09
C PHE A 109 13.81 -15.97 -4.90
N GLY A 110 12.99 -17.01 -4.79
CA GLY A 110 13.04 -17.99 -3.71
C GLY A 110 12.56 -17.47 -2.36
N ASN A 111 12.60 -18.36 -1.36
CA ASN A 111 12.03 -18.13 -0.02
C ASN A 111 12.73 -17.03 0.77
N PHE A 112 14.07 -16.94 0.72
CA PHE A 112 14.81 -15.94 1.48
C PHE A 112 14.40 -14.51 1.09
N LEU A 113 14.41 -14.20 -0.21
CA LEU A 113 14.01 -12.87 -0.68
C LEU A 113 12.52 -12.63 -0.49
N CYS A 114 11.67 -13.67 -0.54
CA CYS A 114 10.24 -13.55 -0.22
C CYS A 114 10.02 -13.04 1.21
N SER A 115 10.68 -13.67 2.19
CA SER A 115 10.59 -13.31 3.62
C SER A 115 11.30 -12.00 3.98
N VAL A 116 12.09 -11.42 3.07
CA VAL A 116 12.86 -10.17 3.32
C VAL A 116 12.27 -8.98 2.57
N LEU A 117 12.05 -9.11 1.26
CA LEU A 117 11.66 -7.99 0.40
C LEU A 117 10.23 -7.53 0.65
N LEU A 118 9.25 -8.43 0.70
CA LEU A 118 7.86 -8.04 0.94
C LEU A 118 7.66 -7.31 2.29
N PRO A 119 8.24 -7.77 3.40
CA PRO A 119 8.18 -7.05 4.66
C PRO A 119 8.91 -5.71 4.63
N ILE A 120 10.07 -5.63 3.98
CA ILE A 120 10.81 -4.36 3.83
C ILE A 120 10.01 -3.35 3.01
N LEU A 121 9.32 -3.80 1.95
CA LEU A 121 8.43 -2.94 1.18
C LEU A 121 7.30 -2.40 2.06
N GLU A 122 6.69 -3.24 2.89
CA GLU A 122 5.68 -2.81 3.87
C GLU A 122 6.23 -1.82 4.89
N MET A 123 7.46 -2.05 5.38
CA MET A 123 8.17 -1.14 6.26
C MET A 123 8.28 0.25 5.62
N PHE A 124 8.72 0.36 4.36
CA PHE A 124 8.84 1.68 3.71
C PHE A 124 7.52 2.44 3.72
N VAL A 125 6.40 1.75 3.48
CA VAL A 125 5.11 2.42 3.46
C VAL A 125 4.67 2.89 4.85
N THR A 126 4.90 2.06 5.87
CA THR A 126 4.61 2.46 7.27
C THR A 126 5.52 3.59 7.75
N VAL A 127 6.79 3.62 7.33
CA VAL A 127 7.71 4.76 7.56
C VAL A 127 7.13 6.05 6.97
N SER A 128 6.58 6.01 5.75
CA SER A 128 5.92 7.17 5.14
C SER A 128 4.72 7.65 5.97
N VAL A 129 3.83 6.75 6.42
CA VAL A 129 2.68 7.09 7.29
C VAL A 129 3.12 7.80 8.57
N VAL A 130 4.08 7.21 9.29
CA VAL A 130 4.57 7.74 10.57
C VAL A 130 5.25 9.10 10.35
N THR A 131 5.97 9.25 9.24
CA THR A 131 6.64 10.51 8.89
C THR A 131 5.63 11.61 8.54
N HIS A 132 4.60 11.30 7.75
CA HIS A 132 3.49 12.23 7.46
C HIS A 132 2.81 12.71 8.74
N THR A 133 2.55 11.80 9.67
CA THR A 133 1.97 12.12 10.98
C THR A 133 2.89 13.03 11.79
N THR A 134 4.20 12.74 11.78
CA THR A 134 5.22 13.56 12.44
C THR A 134 5.27 14.97 11.85
N ILE A 135 5.22 15.11 10.53
CA ILE A 135 5.14 16.42 9.84
C ILE A 135 3.88 17.17 10.29
N ALA A 136 2.71 16.53 10.30
CA ALA A 136 1.46 17.16 10.71
C ALA A 136 1.53 17.69 12.15
N LEU A 137 2.10 16.90 13.07
CA LEU A 137 2.29 17.29 14.47
C LEU A 137 3.30 18.43 14.62
N GLU A 138 4.40 18.40 13.88
CA GLU A 138 5.39 19.48 13.90
C GLU A 138 4.80 20.79 13.38
N ARG A 139 4.03 20.74 12.28
CA ARG A 139 3.32 21.91 11.76
C ARG A 139 2.25 22.41 12.73
N PHE A 140 1.53 21.51 13.38
CA PHE A 140 0.56 21.86 14.41
C PHE A 140 1.22 22.60 15.57
N ARG A 141 2.34 22.08 16.10
CA ARG A 141 3.10 22.75 17.17
C ARG A 141 3.59 24.13 16.73
N ALA A 142 4.21 24.22 15.55
CA ALA A 142 4.78 25.47 15.04
C ALA A 142 3.76 26.58 14.79
N ILE A 143 2.50 26.24 14.51
CA ILE A 143 1.45 27.21 14.15
C ILE A 143 0.51 27.45 15.32
N VAL A 144 -0.04 26.39 15.91
CA VAL A 144 -1.11 26.48 16.91
C VAL A 144 -0.55 26.68 18.32
N ARG A 145 0.66 26.18 18.62
CA ARG A 145 1.29 26.28 19.95
C ARG A 145 2.69 26.91 19.86
N PRO A 146 2.80 28.20 19.48
CA PRO A 146 4.09 28.83 19.18
C PRO A 146 5.06 28.89 20.38
N LEU A 147 4.56 28.78 21.61
CA LEU A 147 5.35 28.76 22.85
C LEU A 147 5.92 27.37 23.21
N LYS A 148 5.50 26.30 22.51
CA LYS A 148 6.09 24.98 22.70
C LYS A 148 7.35 24.82 21.88
N THR A 149 8.36 24.18 22.46
CA THR A 149 9.64 23.89 21.82
C THR A 149 9.44 23.11 20.52
N ARG A 150 10.05 23.60 19.44
CA ARG A 150 10.07 22.95 18.12
C ARG A 150 11.07 21.81 18.11
N LEU A 151 10.93 20.89 17.16
CA LEU A 151 11.98 19.89 16.95
C LEU A 151 13.27 20.60 16.50
N SER A 152 14.38 20.29 17.18
CA SER A 152 15.71 20.67 16.69
C SER A 152 16.10 19.77 15.52
N VAL A 153 17.10 20.19 14.72
CA VAL A 153 17.65 19.36 13.64
C VAL A 153 18.19 18.04 14.19
N SER A 154 18.91 18.07 15.31
CA SER A 154 19.46 16.86 15.96
C SER A 154 18.35 15.92 16.41
N ASN A 155 17.30 16.44 17.07
CA ASN A 155 16.17 15.61 17.50
C ASN A 155 15.39 15.06 16.31
N THR A 156 15.29 15.80 15.21
CA THR A 156 14.65 15.32 13.99
C THR A 156 15.40 14.14 13.38
N LYS A 157 16.74 14.20 13.33
CA LYS A 157 17.57 13.07 12.88
C LYS A 157 17.39 11.85 13.78
N LEU A 158 17.33 12.04 15.09
CA LEU A 158 17.05 10.96 16.04
C LEU A 158 15.66 10.35 15.82
N VAL A 159 14.63 11.18 15.62
CA VAL A 159 13.27 10.72 15.29
C VAL A 159 13.27 9.90 14.01
N ILE A 160 13.91 10.40 12.95
CA ILE A 160 14.04 9.66 11.68
C ILE A 160 14.71 8.31 11.93
N PHE A 161 15.86 8.29 12.60
CA PHE A 161 16.60 7.06 12.90
C PHE A 161 15.76 6.05 13.72
N ALA A 162 14.90 6.53 14.63
CA ALA A 162 14.01 5.68 15.42
C ALA A 162 12.80 5.15 14.65
N ILE A 163 12.28 5.89 13.65
CA ILE A 163 11.10 5.49 12.86
C ILE A 163 11.37 4.18 12.11
N TRP A 164 12.56 4.02 11.53
CA TRP A 164 12.91 2.84 10.72
C TRP A 164 12.80 1.50 11.47
N PRO A 165 13.54 1.27 12.57
CA PRO A 165 13.43 0.02 13.33
C PRO A 165 12.05 -0.13 13.99
N ALA A 166 11.42 0.98 14.43
CA ALA A 166 10.07 0.92 14.99
C ALA A 166 9.07 0.39 13.95
N CYS A 167 9.10 0.91 12.72
CA CYS A 167 8.25 0.42 11.64
C CYS A 167 8.59 -1.03 11.27
N TYR A 168 9.88 -1.38 11.19
CA TYR A 168 10.27 -2.77 10.93
C TYR A 168 9.68 -3.75 11.94
N VAL A 169 9.84 -3.46 13.24
CA VAL A 169 9.34 -4.33 14.32
C VAL A 169 7.81 -4.40 14.32
N THR A 170 7.12 -3.29 14.04
CA THR A 170 5.67 -3.19 14.19
C THR A 170 4.89 -3.61 12.94
N SER A 171 5.46 -3.55 11.74
CA SER A 171 4.76 -3.89 10.48
C SER A 171 5.42 -5.02 9.69
N ALA A 172 6.74 -5.05 9.59
CA ALA A 172 7.45 -6.03 8.75
C ALA A 172 7.70 -7.36 9.47
N LEU A 173 8.21 -7.29 10.69
CA LEU A 173 8.61 -8.47 11.47
C LEU A 173 7.45 -9.46 11.72
N PRO A 174 6.20 -9.04 11.99
CA PRO A 174 5.11 -9.98 12.27
C PRO A 174 4.69 -10.85 11.07
N ILE A 175 5.01 -10.44 9.84
CA ILE A 175 4.67 -11.17 8.61
C ILE A 175 5.86 -11.88 7.96
N ALA A 176 7.09 -11.41 8.23
CA ALA A 176 8.32 -12.00 7.67
C ALA A 176 8.46 -13.54 7.85
N PRO A 177 8.26 -14.13 9.05
CA PRO A 177 8.51 -15.57 9.25
C PRO A 177 7.48 -16.47 8.56
N ILE A 178 6.29 -15.94 8.27
CA ILE A 178 5.19 -16.69 7.66
C ILE A 178 5.14 -16.52 6.14
N LEU A 179 5.96 -15.66 5.54
CA LEU A 179 6.05 -15.51 4.10
C LEU A 179 6.84 -16.67 3.49
N LYS A 180 6.18 -17.40 2.59
CA LYS A 180 6.74 -18.54 1.87
C LYS A 180 6.39 -18.47 0.40
N VAL A 181 7.27 -19.02 -0.43
CA VAL A 181 6.99 -19.27 -1.84
C VAL A 181 6.12 -20.50 -1.94
N GLN A 182 5.00 -20.37 -2.65
CA GLN A 182 4.01 -21.41 -2.87
C GLN A 182 3.56 -21.35 -4.32
N GLU A 183 3.36 -22.50 -4.95
CA GLU A 183 2.79 -22.57 -6.29
C GLU A 183 1.28 -22.30 -6.20
N ILE A 184 0.80 -21.27 -6.92
CA ILE A 184 -0.61 -20.89 -6.97
C ILE A 184 -0.95 -20.58 -8.44
N ASP A 185 -1.89 -21.33 -9.00
CA ASP A 185 -2.30 -21.25 -10.41
C ASP A 185 -1.14 -21.46 -11.40
N GLY A 186 -0.25 -22.41 -11.11
CA GLY A 186 0.92 -22.73 -11.96
C GLY A 186 2.06 -21.71 -11.91
N LEU A 187 1.99 -20.73 -11.01
CA LEU A 187 3.03 -19.72 -10.78
C LEU A 187 3.48 -19.75 -9.32
N ASP A 188 4.79 -19.68 -9.10
CA ASP A 188 5.33 -19.41 -7.78
C ASP A 188 4.89 -18.04 -7.29
N ARG A 189 4.33 -17.95 -6.09
CA ARG A 189 3.93 -16.68 -5.46
C ARG A 189 4.45 -16.60 -4.04
N CYS A 190 4.90 -15.41 -3.66
CA CYS A 190 5.30 -15.14 -2.29
C CYS A 190 4.07 -14.76 -1.46
N TYR A 191 3.58 -15.70 -0.65
CA TYR A 191 2.31 -15.55 0.07
C TYR A 191 2.45 -15.91 1.57
N PRO A 192 1.80 -15.16 2.47
CA PRO A 192 1.82 -15.49 3.90
C PRO A 192 1.04 -16.78 4.17
N GLN A 193 1.72 -17.76 4.77
CA GLN A 193 1.12 -18.98 5.30
C GLN A 193 0.64 -18.71 6.73
N TRP A 194 -0.62 -18.32 6.86
CA TRP A 194 -1.20 -17.98 8.15
C TRP A 194 -1.30 -19.22 9.06
N PRO A 195 -0.76 -19.17 10.29
CA PRO A 195 -0.76 -20.34 11.18
C PRO A 195 -2.15 -20.65 11.73
N PHE A 196 -3.02 -19.65 11.85
CA PHE A 196 -4.38 -19.76 12.35
C PHE A 196 -5.31 -18.86 11.53
N ASP A 197 -6.57 -19.27 11.34
CA ASP A 197 -7.57 -18.51 10.57
C ASP A 197 -7.80 -17.10 11.12
N LEU A 198 -7.69 -16.93 12.44
CA LEU A 198 -7.89 -15.65 13.11
C LEU A 198 -6.67 -14.71 13.01
N TYR A 199 -5.47 -15.23 12.75
CA TYR A 199 -4.26 -14.40 12.73
C TYR A 199 -4.28 -13.39 11.57
N ARG A 200 -4.75 -13.83 10.40
CA ARG A 200 -4.89 -12.97 9.21
C ARG A 200 -5.80 -11.76 9.44
N PRO A 201 -7.06 -11.90 9.86
CA PRO A 201 -7.94 -10.76 10.08
C PRO A 201 -7.46 -9.89 11.25
N ILE A 202 -6.90 -10.47 12.33
CA ILE A 202 -6.30 -9.69 13.42
C ILE A 202 -5.18 -8.80 12.89
N TYR A 203 -4.24 -9.36 12.13
CA TYR A 203 -3.13 -8.62 11.55
C TYR A 203 -3.61 -7.50 10.62
N GLN A 204 -4.61 -7.77 9.79
CA GLN A 204 -5.19 -6.74 8.91
C GLN A 204 -5.91 -5.63 9.68
N VAL A 205 -6.73 -5.98 10.68
CA VAL A 205 -7.39 -4.99 11.54
C VAL A 205 -6.35 -4.15 12.28
N TYR A 206 -5.28 -4.77 12.77
CA TYR A 206 -4.15 -4.06 13.38
C TYR A 206 -3.52 -3.07 12.39
N LEU A 207 -3.18 -3.48 11.17
CA LEU A 207 -2.60 -2.58 10.18
C LEU A 207 -3.53 -1.41 9.83
N VAL A 208 -4.81 -1.70 9.60
CA VAL A 208 -5.81 -0.67 9.30
C VAL A 208 -5.99 0.28 10.48
N ALA A 209 -6.08 -0.22 11.71
CA ALA A 209 -6.27 0.63 12.88
C ALA A 209 -5.04 1.53 13.13
N PHE A 210 -3.84 0.95 13.20
CA PHE A 210 -2.64 1.65 13.65
C PHE A 210 -1.92 2.43 12.56
N PHE A 211 -1.96 1.97 11.30
CA PHE A 211 -1.26 2.62 10.19
C PHE A 211 -2.18 3.35 9.20
N ILE A 212 -3.51 3.25 9.38
CA ILE A 212 -4.47 4.00 8.55
C ILE A 212 -5.36 4.87 9.44
N ALA A 213 -6.24 4.29 10.24
CA ALA A 213 -7.29 5.02 10.96
C ALA A 213 -6.73 6.01 12.00
N VAL A 214 -5.83 5.58 12.88
CA VAL A 214 -5.25 6.46 13.90
C VAL A 214 -4.43 7.61 13.28
N PRO A 215 -3.50 7.36 12.34
CA PRO A 215 -2.79 8.41 11.63
C PRO A 215 -3.72 9.39 10.92
N LEU A 216 -4.78 8.89 10.27
CA LEU A 216 -5.79 9.70 9.60
C LEU A 216 -6.46 10.69 10.57
N VAL A 217 -6.93 10.20 11.71
CA VAL A 217 -7.58 11.04 12.72
C VAL A 217 -6.62 12.12 13.21
N ILE A 218 -5.38 11.75 13.53
CA ILE A 218 -4.36 12.68 14.02
C ILE A 218 -4.07 13.77 12.97
N GLN A 219 -3.85 13.37 11.72
CA GLN A 219 -3.53 14.29 10.62
C GLN A 219 -4.71 15.25 10.37
N THR A 220 -5.92 14.72 10.21
CA THR A 220 -7.12 15.53 9.98
C THR A 220 -7.36 16.52 11.11
N MET A 221 -7.28 16.07 12.37
CA MET A 221 -7.44 16.97 13.52
C MET A 221 -6.34 18.05 13.59
N ALA A 222 -5.09 17.68 13.29
CA ALA A 222 -3.97 18.62 13.26
C ALA A 222 -4.19 19.69 12.19
N TYR A 223 -4.49 19.30 10.95
CA TYR A 223 -4.72 20.24 9.84
C TYR A 223 -5.97 21.09 10.04
N PHE A 224 -7.05 20.52 10.57
CA PHE A 224 -8.25 21.28 10.93
C PHE A 224 -7.93 22.39 11.94
N LYS A 225 -7.22 22.06 13.03
CA LYS A 225 -6.83 23.06 14.05
C LYS A 225 -5.84 24.09 13.49
N ILE A 226 -4.94 23.70 12.59
CA ILE A 226 -4.03 24.62 11.89
C ILE A 226 -4.84 25.60 11.05
N MET A 227 -5.82 25.13 10.29
CA MET A 227 -6.67 25.96 9.43
C MET A 227 -7.48 26.95 10.25
N LYS A 228 -8.11 26.50 11.35
CA LYS A 228 -8.84 27.38 12.27
C LYS A 228 -7.93 28.42 12.92
N ALA A 229 -6.73 28.03 13.37
CA ALA A 229 -5.77 28.96 13.95
C ALA A 229 -5.29 30.02 12.94
N LEU A 230 -5.17 29.67 11.65
CA LEU A 230 -4.85 30.64 10.61
C LEU A 230 -6.01 31.59 10.30
N GLN A 231 -7.25 31.10 10.29
CA GLN A 231 -8.44 31.93 10.10
C GLN A 231 -8.58 32.96 11.23
N ASN A 232 -8.38 32.55 12.49
CA ASN A 232 -8.43 33.45 13.65
C ASN A 232 -7.31 34.50 13.66
N ARG A 233 -6.21 34.29 12.92
CA ARG A 233 -5.15 35.29 12.73
C ARG A 233 -5.41 36.25 11.56
N LEU A 234 -6.42 35.96 10.75
CA LEU A 234 -6.83 36.73 9.58
C LEU A 234 -8.12 37.54 9.84
N THR A 235 -8.84 37.28 10.94
CA THR A 235 -9.91 38.18 11.39
C THR A 235 -9.32 39.56 11.65
N PRO A 236 -9.80 40.61 10.97
CA PRO A 236 -9.11 41.89 10.87
C PRO A 236 -9.19 42.62 12.20
N MET A 237 -8.05 42.77 12.88
CA MET A 237 -7.84 44.00 13.63
C MET A 237 -7.63 45.09 12.58
N CYS A 238 -8.55 46.05 12.48
CA CYS A 238 -8.36 47.28 11.72
C CYS A 238 -7.01 47.90 12.10
N ALA A 239 -6.00 47.72 11.26
CA ALA A 239 -4.73 48.42 11.38
C ALA A 239 -4.13 48.56 9.98
N LEU A 240 -4.31 49.75 9.41
CA LEU A 240 -3.57 50.25 8.25
C LEU A 240 -2.11 50.39 8.64
N ASP A 241 -1.30 49.33 8.46
CA ASP A 241 0.13 49.39 8.67
C ASP A 241 0.88 48.48 7.68
N ARG A 242 2.08 48.88 7.25
CA ARG A 242 2.98 48.13 6.34
C ARG A 242 3.35 46.77 6.94
N ASP A 243 3.34 46.68 8.26
CA ASP A 243 3.49 45.46 9.05
C ASP A 243 2.31 44.49 8.87
N ALA A 244 1.07 45.01 8.73
CA ALA A 244 -0.11 44.19 8.50
C ALA A 244 -0.06 43.51 7.12
N LEU A 245 0.41 44.22 6.09
CA LEU A 245 0.61 43.67 4.74
C LEU A 245 1.66 42.56 4.74
N SER A 246 2.78 42.77 5.43
CA SER A 246 3.86 41.77 5.55
C SER A 246 3.39 40.50 6.29
N ARG A 247 2.61 40.66 7.36
CA ARG A 247 1.98 39.54 8.11
C ARG A 247 0.93 38.82 7.27
N ALA A 248 0.12 39.54 6.50
CA ALA A 248 -0.87 38.96 5.59
C ALA A 248 -0.20 38.11 4.49
N LEU A 249 0.88 38.60 3.88
CA LEU A 249 1.65 37.87 2.86
C LEU A 249 2.29 36.60 3.44
N GLN A 250 2.85 36.67 4.66
CA GLN A 250 3.38 35.48 5.36
C GLN A 250 2.28 34.46 5.69
N ASN A 251 1.12 34.91 6.15
CA ASN A 251 -0.04 34.04 6.41
C ASN A 251 -0.54 33.37 5.11
N GLN A 252 -0.55 34.09 3.98
CA GLN A 252 -0.90 33.53 2.68
C GLN A 252 0.08 32.45 2.23
N LYS A 253 1.40 32.69 2.36
CA LYS A 253 2.44 31.68 2.08
C LYS A 253 2.28 30.44 2.96
N ARG A 254 2.07 30.63 4.27
CA ARG A 254 1.80 29.52 5.21
C ARG A 254 0.57 28.73 4.82
N ARG A 255 -0.54 29.40 4.50
CA ARG A 255 -1.80 28.75 4.08
C ARG A 255 -1.62 27.93 2.81
N ARG A 256 -0.87 28.42 1.82
CA ARG A 256 -0.53 27.65 0.61
C ARG A 256 0.23 26.37 0.97
N ILE A 257 1.28 26.46 1.78
CA ILE A 257 2.06 25.29 2.22
C ILE A 257 1.16 24.27 2.94
N ILE A 258 0.30 24.73 3.85
CA ILE A 258 -0.60 23.85 4.61
C ILE A 258 -1.64 23.21 3.71
N LYS A 259 -2.19 23.96 2.75
CA LYS A 259 -3.11 23.41 1.75
C LYS A 259 -2.43 22.32 0.93
N THR A 260 -1.18 22.54 0.49
CA THR A 260 -0.40 21.53 -0.22
C THR A 260 -0.15 20.30 0.66
N LEU A 261 0.24 20.47 1.92
CA LEU A 261 0.43 19.35 2.84
C LEU A 261 -0.88 18.57 3.10
N ALA A 262 -2.01 19.26 3.24
CA ALA A 262 -3.32 18.63 3.40
C ALA A 262 -3.76 17.87 2.13
N ILE A 263 -3.44 18.39 0.94
CA ILE A 263 -3.67 17.68 -0.33
C ILE A 263 -2.77 16.44 -0.42
N MET A 264 -1.49 16.53 -0.06
CA MET A 264 -0.58 15.37 -0.06
C MET A 264 -1.09 14.27 0.87
N VAL A 265 -1.55 14.66 2.06
CA VAL A 265 -2.20 13.80 3.06
C VAL A 265 -3.43 13.14 2.44
N PHE A 266 -4.37 13.92 1.90
CA PHE A 266 -5.56 13.39 1.23
C PHE A 266 -5.22 12.44 0.08
N ALA A 267 -4.26 12.79 -0.78
CA ALA A 267 -3.83 11.97 -1.90
C ALA A 267 -3.25 10.63 -1.43
N PHE A 268 -2.36 10.65 -0.43
CA PHE A 268 -1.84 9.43 0.19
C PHE A 268 -2.99 8.52 0.65
N GLN A 269 -4.05 9.10 1.20
CA GLN A 269 -5.15 8.37 1.82
C GLN A 269 -6.13 7.81 0.80
N VAL A 270 -6.44 8.57 -0.26
CA VAL A 270 -7.22 8.05 -1.40
C VAL A 270 -6.49 6.89 -2.08
N CYS A 271 -5.15 6.91 -2.11
CA CYS A 271 -4.38 5.78 -2.63
C CYS A 271 -4.34 4.59 -1.64
N TYR A 272 -4.42 4.84 -0.33
CA TYR A 272 -4.32 3.80 0.71
C TYR A 272 -5.64 3.13 1.09
N ILE A 273 -6.74 3.87 1.04
CA ILE A 273 -8.07 3.36 1.40
C ILE A 273 -8.47 2.18 0.51
N PRO A 274 -8.28 2.19 -0.83
CA PRO A 274 -8.56 1.03 -1.67
C PRO A 274 -7.77 -0.20 -1.24
N ARG A 275 -6.51 -0.05 -0.82
CA ARG A 275 -5.72 -1.14 -0.25
C ARG A 275 -6.39 -1.70 1.01
N GLY A 276 -6.78 -0.85 1.95
CA GLY A 276 -7.47 -1.27 3.17
C GLY A 276 -8.85 -1.91 2.91
N VAL A 277 -9.63 -1.35 1.99
CA VAL A 277 -10.95 -1.85 1.60
C VAL A 277 -10.84 -3.18 0.88
N MET A 278 -9.92 -3.33 -0.09
CA MET A 278 -9.71 -4.60 -0.79
C MET A 278 -9.25 -5.72 0.16
N LEU A 279 -8.42 -5.40 1.15
CA LEU A 279 -8.00 -6.35 2.19
C LEU A 279 -9.21 -6.82 3.01
N MET A 280 -10.01 -5.89 3.52
CA MET A 280 -11.21 -6.20 4.30
C MET A 280 -12.28 -6.94 3.49
N CYS A 281 -12.52 -6.54 2.24
CA CYS A 281 -13.51 -7.18 1.37
C CYS A 281 -13.18 -8.64 1.07
N ARG A 282 -11.90 -8.98 0.81
CA ARG A 282 -11.47 -10.37 0.57
C ARG A 282 -11.67 -11.26 1.80
N ASP A 283 -11.58 -10.69 3.00
CA ASP A 283 -11.76 -11.42 4.25
C ASP A 283 -13.24 -11.56 4.62
N PHE A 284 -14.05 -10.51 4.44
CA PHE A 284 -15.50 -10.58 4.64
C PHE A 284 -16.20 -11.52 3.65
N GLN A 285 -15.75 -11.55 2.38
CA GLN A 285 -16.27 -12.51 1.39
C GLN A 285 -15.90 -13.95 1.76
N ARG A 286 -14.69 -14.20 2.29
CA ARG A 286 -14.32 -15.53 2.80
C ARG A 286 -15.12 -15.93 4.03
N CYS A 287 -15.33 -15.04 5.00
CA CYS A 287 -16.19 -15.32 6.15
C CYS A 287 -17.65 -15.60 5.74
N SER A 288 -18.17 -14.88 4.75
CA SER A 288 -19.52 -15.09 4.22
C SER A 288 -19.63 -16.43 3.47
N CYS A 289 -18.63 -16.82 2.69
CA CYS A 289 -18.57 -18.16 2.07
C CYS A 289 -18.43 -19.28 3.11
N LEU A 290 -17.55 -19.13 4.11
CA LEU A 290 -17.36 -20.13 5.17
C LEU A 290 -18.64 -20.32 6.01
N GLN A 291 -19.40 -19.25 6.28
CA GLN A 291 -20.71 -19.36 6.93
C GLN A 291 -21.76 -20.04 6.05
N MET A 292 -21.66 -19.92 4.72
CA MET A 292 -22.58 -20.58 3.77
C MET A 292 -22.31 -22.09 3.65
N PHE A 293 -21.06 -22.53 3.88
CA PHE A 293 -20.66 -23.95 3.86
C PHE A 293 -20.73 -24.66 5.23
N CYS A 294 -21.01 -23.93 6.32
CA CYS A 294 -21.16 -24.48 7.67
C CYS A 294 -22.62 -24.56 8.16
N ARG A 295 -23.60 -24.51 7.25
CA ARG A 295 -25.02 -24.78 7.53
C ARG A 295 -25.48 -26.04 6.83
#